data_AF-A0A3P7JR77-F1
#
_entry.id   AF-A0A3P7JR77-F1
#
_cell.length_a   1.000
_cell.length_b   1.000
_cell.length_c   1.000
_cell.angle_alpha   90.00
_cell.angle_beta   90.00
_cell.angle_gamma   90.00
#
_symmetry.space_group_name_H-M   'P 1'
#
loop_
_entity.id
_entity.type
_entity.pdbx_description
1 polymer ?
#
loop_
_entity_poly.entity_id
_entity_poly.type
_entity_poly.pdbx_seq_one_letter_code
_entity_poly.pdbx_strand_id
1 'polypeptide(L)'
;MERAAGAPDIGGGGAGGGAAGPPPQEGPTQPIVQDESCFNQNPCCATWASQGGCRRDTARMDIVCSASCNACKPQTYTLQD
;
A
#
# COMPACT_ATOMS: atom_id res chain seq x y z
N MET A 1 37.86 -14.74 5.11
CA MET A 1 38.06 -14.07 6.41
C MET A 1 36.83 -14.35 7.25
N GLU A 2 36.72 -15.62 7.58
CA GLU A 2 35.73 -16.21 8.48
C GLU A 2 35.96 -15.68 9.88
N ARG A 3 34.89 -15.45 10.66
CA ARG A 3 34.82 -15.93 12.04
C ARG A 3 33.38 -16.33 12.37
N ALA A 4 33.21 -17.63 12.51
CA ALA A 4 32.04 -18.27 13.08
C ALA A 4 32.00 -18.15 14.63
N ALA A 5 30.78 -18.37 15.14
CA ALA A 5 30.43 -19.09 16.37
C ALA A 5 30.77 -18.51 17.77
N GLY A 6 29.69 -18.25 18.53
CA GLY A 6 29.46 -19.01 19.78
C GLY A 6 29.38 -18.22 21.09
N ALA A 7 28.17 -18.11 21.65
CA ALA A 7 27.92 -18.10 23.10
C ALA A 7 26.47 -18.56 23.39
N PRO A 8 26.19 -19.19 24.55
CA PRO A 8 25.21 -20.26 24.68
C PRO A 8 23.80 -19.84 25.15
N ASP A 9 22.91 -20.80 24.89
CA ASP A 9 21.53 -20.96 25.31
C ASP A 9 21.30 -20.71 26.81
N ILE A 10 20.46 -19.73 27.14
CA ILE A 10 19.85 -19.62 28.47
C ILE A 10 18.37 -19.94 28.31
N GLY A 11 18.05 -21.20 28.62
CA GLY A 11 16.69 -21.69 28.71
C GLY A 11 15.86 -20.90 29.73
N GLY A 12 14.68 -20.49 29.30
CA GLY A 12 13.65 -19.89 30.14
C GLY A 12 12.29 -20.42 29.69
N GLY A 13 11.92 -21.60 30.17
CA GLY A 13 10.58 -22.14 30.01
C GLY A 13 9.57 -21.30 30.81
N GLY A 14 8.51 -20.86 30.14
CA GLY A 14 7.37 -20.19 30.73
C GLY A 14 6.09 -20.65 30.05
N ALA A 15 5.36 -21.55 30.73
CA ALA A 15 3.98 -21.86 30.43
C ALA A 15 3.10 -20.68 30.85
N GLY A 16 2.19 -20.24 29.98
CA GLY A 16 1.32 -19.14 30.34
C GLY A 16 0.27 -18.81 29.30
N GLY A 17 -0.84 -19.56 29.32
CA GLY A 17 -2.17 -19.04 29.07
C GLY A 17 -2.43 -18.41 27.70
N GLY A 18 -2.91 -19.24 26.76
CA GLY A 18 -3.72 -18.75 25.65
C GLY A 18 -5.00 -18.13 26.19
N ALA A 19 -4.97 -16.83 26.47
CA ALA A 19 -6.17 -16.02 26.35
C ALA A 19 -6.41 -15.88 24.85
N ALA A 20 -7.33 -16.68 24.32
CA ALA A 20 -7.93 -16.38 23.04
C ALA A 20 -8.43 -14.94 23.12
N GLY A 21 -7.70 -14.02 22.48
CA GLY A 21 -8.19 -12.68 22.26
C GLY A 21 -9.53 -12.77 21.53
N PRO A 22 -10.39 -11.75 21.64
CA PRO A 22 -11.57 -11.68 20.79
C PRO A 22 -11.13 -11.87 19.34
N PRO A 23 -11.94 -12.53 18.50
CA PRO A 23 -11.65 -12.65 17.07
C PRO A 23 -11.30 -11.27 16.51
N PRO A 24 -10.42 -11.18 15.48
CA PRO A 24 -10.19 -9.93 14.78
C PRO A 24 -11.57 -9.38 14.45
N GLN A 25 -11.88 -8.20 14.99
CA GLN A 25 -13.15 -7.55 14.73
C GLN A 25 -13.11 -7.20 13.24
N GLU A 26 -13.74 -8.05 12.45
CA GLU A 26 -14.18 -7.73 11.10
C GLU A 26 -15.12 -6.54 11.27
N GLY A 27 -14.53 -5.35 11.22
CA GLY A 27 -15.28 -4.13 10.99
C GLY A 27 -16.14 -4.34 9.75
N PRO A 28 -17.24 -3.58 9.59
CA PRO A 28 -18.09 -3.72 8.43
C PRO A 28 -17.22 -3.76 7.18
N THR A 29 -17.28 -4.87 6.45
CA THR A 29 -16.77 -4.99 5.07
C THR A 29 -17.59 -4.01 4.25
N GLN A 30 -17.29 -2.72 4.42
CA GLN A 30 -17.75 -1.72 3.50
C GLN A 30 -17.21 -2.20 2.16
N PRO A 31 -18.06 -2.30 1.12
CA PRO A 31 -17.53 -2.49 -0.21
C PRO A 31 -16.48 -1.39 -0.37
N ILE A 32 -15.23 -1.78 -0.62
CA ILE A 32 -14.25 -0.84 -1.13
C ILE A 32 -14.91 -0.27 -2.37
N VAL A 33 -15.48 0.93 -2.23
CA VAL A 33 -16.02 1.66 -3.37
C VAL A 33 -14.78 1.85 -4.22
N GLN A 34 -14.66 1.03 -5.26
CA GLN A 34 -13.61 1.18 -6.25
C GLN A 34 -13.67 2.64 -6.63
N ASP A 35 -12.56 3.34 -6.46
CA ASP A 35 -12.50 4.76 -6.76
C ASP A 35 -12.69 4.90 -8.27
N GLU A 36 -13.94 5.01 -8.70
CA GLU A 36 -14.34 5.23 -10.10
C GLU A 36 -13.74 6.54 -10.64
N SER A 37 -13.20 7.37 -9.75
CA SER A 37 -12.45 8.60 -10.01
C SER A 37 -10.94 8.43 -10.20
N CYS A 38 -10.43 7.20 -10.34
CA CYS A 38 -9.00 7.02 -10.62
C CYS A 38 -8.62 7.41 -12.06
N PHE A 39 -8.36 8.69 -12.28
CA PHE A 39 -7.87 9.23 -13.55
C PHE A 39 -6.95 10.44 -13.32
N ASN A 40 -6.23 10.83 -14.38
CA ASN A 40 -5.46 12.07 -14.38
C ASN A 40 -6.35 13.23 -14.82
N GLN A 41 -6.51 14.24 -13.98
CA GLN A 41 -7.30 15.43 -14.28
C GLN A 41 -6.58 16.39 -15.23
N ASN A 42 -5.24 16.31 -15.30
CA ASN A 42 -4.44 17.19 -16.15
C ASN A 42 -3.70 16.40 -17.24
N PRO A 43 -3.69 16.87 -18.50
CA PRO A 43 -2.96 16.20 -19.58
C PRO A 43 -1.44 16.16 -19.36
N CYS A 44 -0.87 17.06 -18.54
CA CYS A 44 0.56 17.10 -18.25
C CYS A 44 1.01 16.11 -17.17
N CYS A 45 0.11 15.30 -16.61
CA CYS A 45 0.43 14.40 -15.50
C CYS A 45 1.56 13.41 -15.82
N ALA A 46 1.61 12.87 -17.05
CA ALA A 46 2.70 11.98 -17.47
C ALA A 46 4.07 12.68 -17.45
N THR A 47 4.12 13.91 -17.98
CA THR A 47 5.33 14.74 -17.99
C THR A 47 5.78 15.09 -16.57
N TRP A 48 4.85 15.51 -15.70
CA TRP A 48 5.17 15.87 -14.33
C TRP A 48 5.62 14.67 -13.50
N ALA A 49 4.97 13.51 -13.64
CA ALA A 49 5.40 12.27 -13.00
C ALA A 49 6.83 11.89 -13.43
N SER A 50 7.12 11.96 -14.74
CA SER A 50 8.46 11.69 -15.30
C SER A 50 9.54 12.66 -14.79
N GLN A 51 9.16 13.90 -14.45
CA GLN A 51 10.05 14.90 -13.84
C GLN A 51 10.19 14.76 -12.30
N GLY A 52 9.66 13.67 -11.73
CA GLY A 52 9.71 13.38 -10.31
C GLY A 52 8.61 14.04 -9.48
N GLY A 53 7.52 14.50 -10.12
CA GLY A 53 6.39 15.15 -9.46
C GLY A 53 5.82 14.35 -8.30
N CYS A 54 5.74 13.02 -8.43
CA CYS A 54 5.20 12.14 -7.37
C CYS A 54 5.96 12.24 -6.04
N ARG A 55 7.26 12.59 -6.09
CA ARG A 55 8.10 12.76 -4.89
C ARG A 55 8.32 14.23 -4.51
N ARG A 56 8.40 15.11 -5.52
CA ARG A 56 8.74 16.53 -5.32
C ARG A 56 7.53 17.39 -4.99
N ASP A 57 6.34 16.96 -5.42
CA ASP A 57 5.09 17.70 -5.31
C ASP A 57 3.92 16.72 -5.15
N THR A 58 4.02 15.91 -4.09
CA THR A 58 3.09 14.80 -3.82
C THR A 58 1.66 15.31 -3.66
N ALA A 59 1.46 16.46 -2.97
CA ALA A 59 0.13 17.03 -2.78
C ALA A 59 -0.59 17.33 -4.10
N ARG A 60 0.10 17.94 -5.08
CA ARG A 60 -0.50 18.20 -6.40
C ARG A 60 -0.72 16.90 -7.17
N MET A 61 0.23 15.98 -7.11
CA MET A 61 0.09 14.72 -7.83
C MET A 61 -1.03 13.84 -7.28
N ASP A 62 -1.23 13.80 -5.97
CA ASP A 62 -2.28 12.99 -5.34
C ASP A 62 -3.67 13.51 -5.71
N ILE A 63 -3.83 14.83 -5.81
CA ILE A 63 -5.12 15.45 -6.14
C ILE A 63 -5.39 15.46 -7.64
N VAL A 64 -4.37 15.72 -8.47
CA VAL A 64 -4.55 15.99 -9.92
C VAL A 64 -4.13 14.81 -10.80
N CYS A 65 -3.17 14.02 -10.37
CA CYS A 65 -2.44 13.05 -11.19
C CYS A 65 -2.31 11.68 -10.52
N SER A 66 -3.32 11.29 -9.73
CA SER A 66 -3.29 10.13 -8.84
C SER A 66 -2.93 8.85 -9.59
N ALA A 67 -3.47 8.68 -10.81
CA ALA A 67 -3.15 7.55 -11.68
C ALA A 67 -1.69 7.55 -12.16
N SER A 68 -1.12 8.72 -12.51
CA SER A 68 0.29 8.80 -12.98
C SER A 68 1.31 8.46 -11.90
N CYS A 69 0.94 8.64 -10.62
CA CYS A 69 1.78 8.28 -9.49
C CYS A 69 1.45 6.90 -8.92
N ASN A 70 0.57 6.12 -9.57
CA ASN A 70 0.08 4.83 -9.11
C ASN A 70 -0.53 4.88 -7.70
N ALA A 71 -1.09 6.04 -7.30
CA ALA A 71 -1.83 6.18 -6.05
C ALA A 71 -3.20 5.47 -6.13
N CYS A 72 -3.67 5.21 -7.35
CA CYS A 72 -4.86 4.42 -7.63
C CYS A 72 -4.67 3.66 -8.97
N LYS A 73 -5.55 2.71 -9.26
CA LYS A 73 -5.56 1.95 -10.53
C LYS A 73 -6.76 2.36 -11.39
N PRO A 74 -6.56 2.89 -12.61
CA PRO A 74 -7.68 3.27 -13.47
C PRO A 74 -8.46 2.03 -13.92
N GLN A 75 -9.79 2.15 -13.98
CA GLN A 75 -10.63 1.11 -14.54
C GLN A 75 -10.41 1.06 -16.06
N THR A 76 -10.00 -0.09 -16.58
CA THR A 76 -9.98 -0.34 -18.01
C THR A 76 -11.34 -0.89 -18.41
N TYR A 77 -12.14 -0.12 -19.15
CA TYR A 77 -13.36 -0.66 -19.74
C TYR A 77 -12.96 -1.66 -20.83
N THR A 78 -13.53 -2.86 -20.78
CA THR A 78 -13.47 -3.77 -21.93
C THR A 78 -14.76 -3.57 -22.70
N LEU A 79 -14.67 -3.10 -23.93
CA LEU A 79 -15.81 -3.11 -24.84
C LEU A 79 -15.99 -4.56 -25.30
N GLN A 80 -16.89 -5.30 -24.67
CA GLN A 80 -17.38 -6.55 -25.21
C GLN A 80 -18.39 -6.24 -26.34
N ASP A 81 -18.09 -6.75 -27.53
CA ASP A 81 -18.98 -6.78 -28.71
C ASP A 81 -20.13 -7.77 -28.50
#